data_AF-A0A661GUE3-F1
#
_entry.id   AF-A0A661GUE3-F1
#
_cell.length_a   1.000
_cell.length_b   1.000
_cell.length_c   1.000
_cell.angle_alpha   90.00
_cell.angle_beta   90.00
_cell.angle_gamma   90.00
#
_symmetry.space_group_name_H-M   'P 1'
#
loop_
_entity.id
_entity.type
_entity.pdbx_description
1 polymer ?
#
loop_
_entity_poly.entity_id
_entity_poly.type
_entity_poly.pdbx_seq_one_letter_code
_entity_poly.pdbx_strand_id
1 'polypeptide(L)'
;MNLLRNTAILLPFSLVLMGCVSKNGEQKDVPLSGTQQEMCLEHVRAPQQFGFAIFPVEGGIAYAGRGRLHPNHFASAEMIEDHIPVIKMRGRSKRNRMNALVDTSSPVSWLEFSTSQDFGAFFMGINDQVLPYRGSYNTGGMNAYAGVITQMRIDNLFIENMPFYIRMSRGSLGPLARGIREPEIDAIVGYDNLRSFEYVQFDLQNNVIHFSASQPYTPNTDLLLDIAKIVKAPGHGLAIEGKIDGQPEPIILDFAGDFSLARGDVKVATTRLLQMGHISLHDVPTLVLPAHVAPP
;
A
#
# COMPACT_ATOMS: atom_id res chain seq x y z
N MET A 1 -48.45 -10.56 -71.88
CA MET A 1 -49.25 -9.42 -71.40
C MET A 1 -48.93 -9.18 -69.92
N ASN A 2 -48.58 -7.93 -69.59
CA ASN A 2 -48.59 -7.29 -68.26
C ASN A 2 -47.50 -7.64 -67.22
N LEU A 3 -46.33 -7.02 -67.40
CA LEU A 3 -45.72 -5.98 -66.54
C LEU A 3 -46.03 -5.88 -65.03
N LEU A 4 -44.94 -5.60 -64.29
CA LEU A 4 -44.78 -4.87 -63.01
C LEU A 4 -45.03 -5.71 -61.73
N ARG A 5 -44.23 -5.64 -60.66
CA ARG A 5 -43.55 -4.45 -60.10
C ARG A 5 -42.48 -4.88 -59.08
N ASN A 6 -41.30 -4.27 -59.18
CA ASN A 6 -40.24 -4.28 -58.16
C ASN A 6 -40.77 -3.75 -56.82
N THR A 7 -40.39 -4.39 -55.73
CA THR A 7 -40.34 -3.74 -54.41
C THR A 7 -39.09 -4.21 -53.70
N ALA A 8 -38.04 -3.39 -53.83
CA ALA A 8 -36.82 -3.52 -53.04
C ALA A 8 -37.17 -3.17 -51.59
N ILE A 9 -37.07 -4.15 -50.68
CA ILE A 9 -37.14 -3.92 -49.25
C ILE A 9 -35.75 -3.45 -48.81
N LEU A 10 -35.61 -2.13 -48.68
CA LEU A 10 -34.51 -1.50 -47.97
C LEU A 10 -34.64 -1.86 -46.49
N LEU A 11 -33.80 -2.79 -46.02
CA LEU A 11 -33.55 -3.03 -44.61
C LEU A 11 -32.73 -1.85 -44.06
N PRO A 12 -33.26 -1.03 -43.13
CA PRO A 12 -32.44 -0.06 -42.45
C PRO A 12 -31.51 -0.81 -41.49
N PHE A 13 -30.21 -0.69 -41.78
CA PHE A 13 -29.10 -1.12 -40.95
C PHE A 13 -29.09 -0.28 -39.67
N SER A 14 -29.86 -0.69 -38.66
CA SER A 14 -29.74 -0.15 -37.30
C SER A 14 -28.45 -0.69 -36.68
N LEU A 15 -27.33 -0.09 -37.10
CA LEU A 15 -26.07 -0.10 -36.36
C LEU A 15 -26.37 0.57 -35.00
N VAL A 16 -26.81 -0.25 -34.05
CA VAL A 16 -26.77 0.09 -32.63
C VAL A 16 -25.30 0.26 -32.32
N LEU A 17 -24.86 1.51 -32.32
CA LEU A 17 -23.71 1.98 -31.60
C LEU A 17 -23.92 1.58 -30.14
N MET A 18 -23.58 0.34 -29.79
CA MET A 18 -23.09 0.00 -28.46
C MET A 18 -21.78 0.77 -28.33
N GLY A 19 -21.92 2.06 -27.99
CA GLY A 19 -20.86 2.77 -27.32
C GLY A 19 -20.53 1.95 -26.09
N CYS A 20 -19.39 1.26 -26.13
CA CYS A 20 -18.68 0.90 -24.94
C CYS A 20 -18.51 2.21 -24.17
N VAL A 21 -19.42 2.46 -23.23
CA VAL A 21 -19.19 3.38 -22.14
C VAL A 21 -18.02 2.78 -21.40
N SER A 22 -16.79 3.17 -21.79
CA SER A 22 -15.64 3.03 -20.94
C SER A 22 -16.05 3.67 -19.62
N LYS A 23 -16.08 2.89 -18.55
CA LYS A 23 -16.26 3.43 -17.21
C LYS A 23 -14.98 4.17 -16.82
N ASN A 24 -14.68 5.27 -17.52
CA ASN A 24 -13.81 6.33 -17.00
C ASN A 24 -14.66 7.18 -16.05
N GLY A 25 -15.29 6.53 -15.06
CA GLY A 25 -15.82 7.27 -13.92
C GLY A 25 -14.60 7.74 -13.16
N GLU A 26 -14.33 9.05 -13.14
CA GLU A 26 -13.41 9.61 -12.16
C GLU A 26 -13.78 9.04 -10.80
N GLN A 27 -12.85 8.31 -10.23
CA GLN A 27 -13.05 7.68 -8.96
C GLN A 27 -13.14 8.76 -7.90
N LYS A 28 -14.37 9.05 -7.49
CA LYS A 28 -14.62 10.12 -6.54
C LYS A 28 -14.25 9.61 -5.16
N ASP A 29 -13.18 10.19 -4.63
CA ASP A 29 -12.86 10.16 -3.21
C ASP A 29 -14.03 10.82 -2.45
N VAL A 30 -14.83 10.04 -1.72
CA VAL A 30 -16.03 10.53 -0.99
C VAL A 30 -15.83 10.38 0.51
N PRO A 31 -15.50 11.48 1.23
CA PRO A 31 -15.35 11.46 2.68
C PRO A 31 -16.60 10.96 3.40
N LEU A 32 -16.42 10.17 4.46
CA LEU A 32 -17.52 9.81 5.36
C LEU A 32 -17.91 11.00 6.23
N SER A 33 -19.22 11.21 6.43
CA SER A 33 -19.72 12.20 7.40
C SER A 33 -19.35 11.80 8.84
N GLY A 34 -19.34 12.76 9.78
CA GLY A 34 -19.05 12.49 11.19
C GLY A 34 -19.92 11.38 11.77
N THR A 35 -21.24 11.44 11.55
CA THR A 35 -22.18 10.38 11.97
C THR A 35 -21.87 9.02 11.34
N GLN A 36 -21.45 8.98 10.07
CA GLN A 36 -21.03 7.72 9.44
C GLN A 36 -19.78 7.15 10.09
N GLN A 37 -18.81 8.02 10.42
CA GLN A 37 -17.60 7.60 11.12
C GLN A 37 -17.95 7.05 12.52
N GLU A 38 -18.78 7.77 13.28
CA GLU A 38 -19.24 7.35 14.62
C GLU A 38 -19.90 5.96 14.57
N MET A 39 -20.88 5.74 13.69
CA MET A 39 -21.55 4.44 13.56
C MET A 39 -20.57 3.29 13.25
N CYS A 40 -19.54 3.54 12.44
CA CYS A 40 -18.53 2.51 12.12
C CYS A 40 -17.63 2.19 13.32
N LEU A 41 -17.45 3.18 14.20
CA LEU A 41 -16.56 3.12 15.36
C LEU A 41 -17.28 2.72 16.66
N GLU A 42 -18.61 2.63 16.67
CA GLU A 42 -19.38 2.16 17.84
C GLU A 42 -18.99 0.75 18.32
N HIS A 43 -18.54 -0.11 17.40
CA HIS A 43 -18.30 -1.53 17.66
C HIS A 43 -16.81 -1.90 17.58
N VAL A 44 -15.95 -1.09 18.22
CA VAL A 44 -14.52 -1.40 18.29
C VAL A 44 -14.23 -2.69 19.06
N ARG A 45 -13.12 -3.33 18.69
CA ARG A 45 -12.57 -4.51 19.37
C ARG A 45 -11.23 -4.16 20.02
N ALA A 46 -10.99 -4.72 21.20
CA ALA A 46 -9.74 -4.54 21.91
C ALA A 46 -8.57 -5.18 21.13
N PRO A 47 -7.49 -4.44 20.79
CA PRO A 47 -6.30 -4.98 20.13
C PRO A 47 -5.76 -6.29 20.72
N GLN A 48 -5.90 -6.50 22.03
CA GLN A 48 -5.46 -7.72 22.71
C GLN A 48 -6.18 -8.98 22.22
N GLN A 49 -7.42 -8.86 21.71
CA GLN A 49 -8.16 -9.99 21.11
C GLN A 49 -7.45 -10.54 19.86
N PHE A 50 -6.59 -9.73 19.24
CA PHE A 50 -5.82 -10.08 18.05
C PHE A 50 -4.34 -10.36 18.35
N GLY A 51 -3.95 -10.36 19.63
CA GLY A 51 -2.57 -10.57 20.07
C GLY A 51 -1.70 -9.31 20.04
N PHE A 52 -2.29 -8.12 19.96
CA PHE A 52 -1.54 -6.86 19.97
C PHE A 52 -1.43 -6.28 21.37
N ALA A 53 -0.30 -5.63 21.67
CA ALA A 53 -0.12 -4.87 22.88
C ALA A 53 -0.71 -3.47 22.73
N ILE A 54 -1.17 -2.88 23.85
CA ILE A 54 -1.59 -1.48 23.93
C ILE A 54 -0.63 -0.74 24.85
N PHE A 55 -0.34 0.51 24.52
CA PHE A 55 0.45 1.39 25.38
C PHE A 55 -0.08 2.83 25.30
N PRO A 56 0.05 3.61 26.38
CA PRO A 56 -0.33 5.01 26.38
C PRO A 56 0.63 5.82 25.50
N VAL A 57 0.09 6.84 24.85
CA VAL A 57 0.83 7.86 24.10
C VAL A 57 0.26 9.24 24.41
N GLU A 58 1.00 10.30 24.09
CA GLU A 58 0.44 11.65 24.15
C GLU A 58 -0.83 11.73 23.29
N GLY A 59 -1.92 12.24 23.86
CA GLY A 59 -3.22 12.31 23.18
C GLY A 59 -3.96 10.97 23.01
N GLY A 60 -3.61 9.92 23.77
CA GLY A 60 -4.45 8.74 23.95
C GLY A 60 -3.70 7.41 24.03
N ILE A 61 -4.10 6.47 23.18
CA ILE A 61 -3.58 5.10 23.15
C ILE A 61 -3.04 4.75 21.77
N ALA A 62 -2.05 3.86 21.74
CA ALA A 62 -1.52 3.24 20.54
C ALA A 62 -1.40 1.73 20.72
N TYR A 63 -1.17 1.01 19.62
CA TYR A 63 -0.99 -0.43 19.62
C TYR A 63 0.38 -0.82 19.05
N ALA A 64 0.89 -1.97 19.49
CA ALA A 64 2.04 -2.63 18.92
C ALA A 64 1.64 -4.05 18.51
N GLY A 65 1.73 -4.33 17.22
CA GLY A 65 1.30 -5.59 16.62
C GLY A 65 1.70 -5.66 15.15
N ARG A 66 1.60 -6.86 14.59
CA ARG A 66 1.81 -7.16 13.17
C ARG A 66 1.01 -8.41 12.82
N GLY A 67 0.75 -8.61 11.54
CA GLY A 67 0.15 -9.87 11.06
C GLY A 67 0.95 -11.08 11.52
N ARG A 68 0.25 -12.16 11.87
CA ARG A 68 0.86 -13.46 12.20
C ARG A 68 0.97 -14.30 10.94
N LEU A 69 2.20 -14.54 10.50
CA LEU A 69 2.50 -15.43 9.38
C LEU A 69 2.47 -16.89 9.83
N HIS A 70 1.95 -17.77 8.99
CA HIS A 70 2.02 -19.22 9.23
C HIS A 70 3.40 -19.75 8.81
N PRO A 71 4.07 -20.56 9.65
CA PRO A 71 5.41 -21.04 9.36
C PRO A 71 5.44 -21.95 8.13
N ASN A 72 6.59 -22.01 7.45
CA ASN A 72 6.82 -22.82 6.25
C ASN A 72 5.95 -22.45 5.04
N HIS A 73 5.35 -21.25 5.05
CA HIS A 73 4.65 -20.72 3.88
C HIS A 73 5.60 -19.84 3.06
N PHE A 74 5.53 -20.07 1.75
CA PHE A 74 6.15 -19.26 0.72
C PHE A 74 5.07 -18.84 -0.27
N ALA A 75 5.18 -17.63 -0.80
CA ALA A 75 4.35 -17.18 -1.91
C ALA A 75 5.17 -16.40 -2.92
N SER A 76 4.79 -16.53 -4.18
CA SER A 76 5.22 -15.66 -5.27
C SER A 76 3.98 -14.95 -5.79
N ALA A 77 4.03 -13.63 -5.86
CA ALA A 77 2.94 -12.83 -6.37
C ALA A 77 3.42 -12.02 -7.57
N GLU A 78 2.77 -12.22 -8.71
CA GLU A 78 2.99 -11.41 -9.90
C GLU A 78 2.54 -9.97 -9.63
N MET A 79 3.37 -9.02 -10.05
CA MET A 79 3.00 -7.61 -10.06
C MET A 79 1.99 -7.36 -11.19
N ILE A 80 0.91 -6.65 -10.89
CA ILE A 80 -0.22 -6.46 -11.82
C ILE A 80 0.22 -5.64 -13.04
N GLU A 81 1.06 -4.63 -12.80
CA GLU A 81 1.70 -3.83 -13.82
C GLU A 81 3.21 -4.01 -13.76
N ASP A 82 3.88 -3.73 -14.87
CA ASP A 82 5.32 -3.90 -14.97
C ASP A 82 6.03 -2.90 -14.05
N HIS A 83 6.90 -3.42 -13.18
CA HIS A 83 7.72 -2.65 -12.24
C HIS A 83 6.98 -1.82 -11.16
N ILE A 84 5.65 -1.88 -11.08
CA ILE A 84 4.90 -1.28 -9.97
C ILE A 84 4.54 -2.40 -8.99
N PRO A 85 4.91 -2.33 -7.70
CA PRO A 85 4.77 -3.43 -6.75
C PRO A 85 3.33 -3.62 -6.24
N VAL A 86 2.35 -3.66 -7.13
CA VAL A 86 0.96 -3.95 -6.83
C VAL A 86 0.69 -5.43 -7.04
N ILE A 87 0.18 -6.11 -6.02
CA ILE A 87 -0.14 -7.54 -6.07
C ILE A 87 -1.61 -7.78 -5.73
N LYS A 88 -2.14 -8.93 -6.15
CA LYS A 88 -3.47 -9.39 -5.69
C LYS A 88 -3.35 -10.06 -4.32
N MET A 89 -4.10 -9.55 -3.34
CA MET A 89 -4.33 -10.24 -2.07
C MET A 89 -5.78 -10.71 -1.97
N ARG A 90 -6.02 -11.74 -1.15
CA ARG A 90 -7.37 -12.28 -0.92
C ARG A 90 -7.69 -12.43 0.56
N GLY A 91 -8.97 -12.26 0.90
CA GLY A 91 -9.46 -12.44 2.25
C GLY A 91 -9.82 -13.90 2.55
N ARG A 92 -10.70 -14.09 3.54
CA ARG A 92 -11.26 -15.41 3.88
C ARG A 92 -12.00 -16.07 2.71
N SER A 93 -12.80 -15.28 1.99
CA SER A 93 -13.50 -15.69 0.78
C SER A 93 -12.62 -15.50 -0.45
N LYS A 94 -12.61 -16.47 -1.38
CA LYS A 94 -11.91 -16.35 -2.68
C LYS A 94 -12.43 -15.19 -3.55
N ARG A 95 -13.64 -14.70 -3.25
CA ARG A 95 -14.28 -13.56 -3.93
C ARG A 95 -13.78 -12.22 -3.39
N ASN A 96 -13.33 -12.17 -2.15
CA ASN A 96 -12.80 -10.96 -1.53
C ASN A 96 -11.35 -10.82 -2.00
N ARG A 97 -11.14 -9.94 -2.97
CA ARG A 97 -9.83 -9.67 -3.57
C ARG A 97 -9.57 -8.18 -3.49
N MET A 98 -8.31 -7.82 -3.35
CA MET A 98 -7.84 -6.45 -3.32
C MET A 98 -6.54 -6.33 -4.10
N ASN A 99 -6.29 -5.16 -4.66
CA ASN A 99 -5.01 -4.73 -5.20
C ASN A 99 -4.24 -4.04 -4.08
N ALA A 100 -3.15 -4.66 -3.67
CA ALA A 100 -2.35 -4.18 -2.57
C ALA A 100 -1.01 -3.67 -3.11
N LEU A 101 -0.72 -2.38 -2.89
CA LEU A 101 0.61 -1.83 -3.12
C LEU A 101 1.55 -2.29 -2.01
N VAL A 102 2.63 -2.97 -2.36
CA VAL A 102 3.71 -3.34 -1.44
C VAL A 102 4.66 -2.16 -1.35
N ASP A 103 4.48 -1.33 -0.33
CA ASP A 103 5.21 -0.07 -0.17
C ASP A 103 6.17 -0.15 1.01
N THR A 104 7.45 -0.31 0.71
CA THR A 104 8.51 -0.34 1.71
C THR A 104 8.73 1.03 2.38
N SER A 105 8.41 2.12 1.71
CA SER A 105 8.61 3.48 2.24
C SER A 105 7.52 3.87 3.26
N SER A 106 6.31 3.31 3.11
CA SER A 106 5.19 3.52 4.03
C SER A 106 5.47 2.88 5.40
N PRO A 107 5.46 3.63 6.52
CA PRO A 107 5.70 3.09 7.86
C PRO A 107 4.56 2.19 8.35
N VAL A 108 3.36 2.39 7.81
CA VAL A 108 2.14 1.71 8.25
C VAL A 108 1.35 1.20 7.06
N SER A 109 0.52 0.18 7.30
CA SER A 109 -0.38 -0.35 6.28
C SER A 109 -1.70 0.40 6.23
N TRP A 110 -2.27 0.57 5.04
CA TRP A 110 -3.49 1.35 4.78
C TRP A 110 -4.55 0.54 4.06
N LEU A 111 -5.82 0.88 4.27
CA LEU A 111 -6.95 0.21 3.64
C LEU A 111 -8.05 1.20 3.26
N GLU A 112 -8.62 1.05 2.06
CA GLU A 112 -9.78 1.81 1.62
C GLU A 112 -11.04 1.39 2.40
N PHE A 113 -11.92 2.36 2.70
CA PHE A 113 -13.03 2.13 3.60
C PHE A 113 -13.99 1.03 3.11
N SER A 114 -14.44 1.07 1.86
CA SER A 114 -15.40 0.11 1.30
C SER A 114 -14.80 -1.30 1.28
N THR A 115 -13.55 -1.42 0.88
CA THR A 115 -12.74 -2.65 0.92
C THR A 115 -12.66 -3.18 2.34
N SER A 116 -12.48 -2.31 3.35
CA SER A 116 -12.50 -2.74 4.75
C SER A 116 -13.81 -3.41 5.16
N GLN A 117 -14.94 -2.91 4.64
CA GLN A 117 -16.26 -3.50 4.90
C GLN A 117 -16.40 -4.85 4.18
N ASP A 118 -16.00 -4.93 2.92
CA ASP A 118 -16.05 -6.17 2.12
C ASP A 118 -15.18 -7.28 2.71
N PHE A 119 -14.05 -6.91 3.31
CA PHE A 119 -13.14 -7.83 4.00
C PHE A 119 -13.52 -8.10 5.46
N GLY A 120 -14.57 -7.47 5.97
CA GLY A 120 -15.04 -7.66 7.34
C GLY A 120 -14.00 -7.22 8.38
N ALA A 121 -13.33 -6.09 8.13
CA ALA A 121 -12.37 -5.53 9.07
C ALA A 121 -13.07 -5.11 10.37
N PHE A 122 -12.38 -5.31 11.49
CA PHE A 122 -12.82 -4.78 12.80
C PHE A 122 -12.01 -3.54 13.13
N PHE A 123 -12.69 -2.43 13.42
CA PHE A 123 -12.02 -1.27 14.04
C PHE A 123 -11.53 -1.62 15.44
N MET A 124 -10.40 -1.03 15.82
CA MET A 124 -9.74 -1.32 17.09
C MET A 124 -9.89 -0.16 18.08
N GLY A 125 -10.06 -0.51 19.35
CA GLY A 125 -10.25 0.43 20.45
C GLY A 125 -10.47 -0.27 21.79
N ILE A 126 -10.42 0.48 22.89
CA ILE A 126 -10.62 -0.03 24.25
C ILE A 126 -11.32 1.02 25.10
N ASN A 127 -12.25 0.60 25.96
CA ASN A 127 -13.00 1.49 26.86
C ASN A 127 -13.62 2.68 26.11
N ASP A 128 -14.33 2.40 25.02
CA ASP A 128 -14.97 3.38 24.14
C ASP A 128 -14.01 4.39 23.47
N GLN A 129 -12.69 4.16 23.57
CA GLN A 129 -11.68 4.94 22.86
C GLN A 129 -11.25 4.22 21.59
N VAL A 130 -11.30 4.94 20.47
CA VAL A 130 -10.77 4.50 19.17
C VAL A 130 -9.27 4.75 19.07
N LEU A 131 -8.62 4.06 18.13
CA LEU A 131 -7.20 4.22 17.82
C LEU A 131 -7.02 5.03 16.52
N PRO A 132 -6.95 6.37 16.56
CA PRO A 132 -6.73 7.17 15.36
C PRO A 132 -5.28 7.07 14.87
N TYR A 133 -5.10 7.25 13.56
CA TYR A 133 -3.80 7.53 12.98
C TYR A 133 -3.30 8.89 13.48
N ARG A 134 -2.03 8.93 13.93
CA ARG A 134 -1.38 10.14 14.47
C ARG A 134 -0.04 10.45 13.81
N GLY A 135 0.31 9.74 12.73
CA GLY A 135 1.56 9.99 12.01
C GLY A 135 1.45 11.16 11.04
N SER A 136 2.54 11.43 10.34
CA SER A 136 2.69 12.59 9.45
C SER A 136 2.34 12.30 7.98
N TYR A 137 1.93 11.08 7.63
CA TYR A 137 1.58 10.78 6.23
C TYR A 137 0.34 11.55 5.79
N ASN A 138 0.38 12.03 4.55
CA ASN A 138 -0.72 12.77 3.96
C ASN A 138 -1.90 11.85 3.63
N THR A 139 -2.94 11.87 4.48
CA THR A 139 -4.20 11.15 4.25
C THR A 139 -5.16 11.90 3.32
N GLY A 140 -4.76 13.05 2.76
CA GLY A 140 -5.63 13.98 2.04
C GLY A 140 -6.58 14.73 2.98
N GLY A 141 -6.18 14.94 4.24
CA GLY A 141 -7.01 15.59 5.27
C GLY A 141 -8.13 14.70 5.83
N MET A 142 -8.10 13.40 5.54
CA MET A 142 -9.09 12.44 6.03
C MET A 142 -8.64 11.80 7.34
N ASN A 143 -9.59 11.59 8.25
CA ASN A 143 -9.36 10.76 9.44
C ASN A 143 -9.06 9.32 9.01
N ALA A 144 -8.25 8.63 9.80
CA ALA A 144 -8.04 7.20 9.66
C ALA A 144 -7.95 6.55 11.03
N TYR A 145 -8.42 5.32 11.13
CA TYR A 145 -8.48 4.58 12.39
C TYR A 145 -7.92 3.18 12.23
N ALA A 146 -7.28 2.68 13.28
CA ALA A 146 -6.70 1.35 13.27
C ALA A 146 -7.81 0.30 13.19
N GLY A 147 -7.64 -0.66 12.30
CA GLY A 147 -8.49 -1.82 12.14
C GLY A 147 -7.66 -3.06 11.84
N VAL A 148 -8.33 -4.20 11.82
CA VAL A 148 -7.69 -5.49 11.58
C VAL A 148 -8.53 -6.36 10.66
N ILE A 149 -7.88 -6.99 9.68
CA ILE A 149 -8.46 -8.09 8.93
C ILE A 149 -7.96 -9.39 9.55
N THR A 150 -8.87 -10.25 9.99
CA THR A 150 -8.53 -11.48 10.72
C THR A 150 -7.83 -12.53 9.86
N GLN A 151 -8.09 -12.52 8.54
CA GLN A 151 -7.49 -13.47 7.61
C GLN A 151 -7.23 -12.86 6.24
N MET A 152 -5.97 -12.84 5.86
CA MET A 152 -5.47 -12.43 4.55
C MET A 152 -4.59 -13.52 3.94
N ARG A 153 -4.49 -13.54 2.62
CA ARG A 153 -3.60 -14.45 1.90
C ARG A 153 -2.93 -13.77 0.72
N ILE A 154 -1.67 -14.12 0.50
CA ILE A 154 -0.90 -13.88 -0.72
C ILE A 154 -0.67 -15.26 -1.33
N ASP A 155 -1.36 -15.57 -2.43
CA ASP A 155 -1.47 -16.95 -2.92
C ASP A 155 -1.76 -17.96 -1.78
N ASN A 156 -0.84 -18.89 -1.49
CA ASN A 156 -0.97 -19.91 -0.45
C ASN A 156 -0.42 -19.47 0.93
N LEU A 157 0.25 -18.32 1.00
CA LEU A 157 0.74 -17.76 2.25
C LEU A 157 -0.42 -17.16 3.05
N PHE A 158 -0.55 -17.58 4.31
CA PHE A 158 -1.64 -17.20 5.20
C PHE A 158 -1.16 -16.22 6.26
N ILE A 159 -1.92 -15.13 6.43
CA ILE A 159 -1.63 -14.05 7.36
C ILE A 159 -2.87 -13.85 8.24
N GLU A 160 -2.70 -13.94 9.55
CA GLU A 160 -3.78 -13.66 10.50
C GLU A 160 -3.61 -12.30 11.14
N ASN A 161 -4.75 -11.69 11.46
CA ASN A 161 -4.80 -10.45 12.22
C ASN A 161 -3.86 -9.39 11.62
N MET A 162 -4.03 -9.08 10.33
CA MET A 162 -3.21 -8.07 9.69
C MET A 162 -3.77 -6.68 10.02
N PRO A 163 -3.01 -5.83 10.76
CA PRO A 163 -3.45 -4.49 11.10
C PRO A 163 -3.34 -3.54 9.90
N PHE A 164 -4.27 -2.60 9.82
CA PHE A 164 -4.31 -1.51 8.85
C PHE A 164 -4.80 -0.23 9.53
N TYR A 165 -4.44 0.93 9.00
CA TYR A 165 -5.23 2.15 9.19
C TYR A 165 -6.24 2.26 8.06
N ILE A 166 -7.52 2.31 8.41
CA ILE A 166 -8.62 2.44 7.47
C ILE A 166 -8.89 3.94 7.29
N ARG A 167 -8.71 4.43 6.06
CA ARG A 167 -8.96 5.82 5.71
C ARG A 167 -10.47 6.04 5.61
N MET A 168 -11.03 7.04 6.31
CA MET A 168 -12.48 7.28 6.39
C MET A 168 -13.03 8.02 5.17
N SER A 169 -12.76 7.48 3.99
CA SER A 169 -13.29 7.94 2.71
C SER A 169 -13.51 6.73 1.80
N ARG A 170 -14.54 6.83 0.94
CA ARG A 170 -14.90 5.77 -0.01
C ARG A 170 -14.29 5.99 -1.38
N GLY A 171 -14.00 4.88 -2.05
CA GLY A 171 -13.62 4.81 -3.44
C GLY A 171 -12.14 5.10 -3.70
N SER A 172 -11.36 5.57 -2.72
CA SER A 172 -9.93 5.79 -2.95
C SER A 172 -9.13 5.86 -1.65
N LEU A 173 -7.86 5.45 -1.73
CA LEU A 173 -6.84 5.77 -0.73
C LEU A 173 -6.31 7.22 -0.84
N GLY A 174 -6.75 7.99 -1.85
CA GLY A 174 -6.35 9.38 -2.05
C GLY A 174 -4.84 9.49 -2.34
N PRO A 175 -4.12 10.45 -1.72
CA PRO A 175 -2.68 10.60 -1.93
C PRO A 175 -1.86 9.35 -1.58
N LEU A 176 -2.37 8.48 -0.71
CA LEU A 176 -1.70 7.25 -0.32
C LEU A 176 -1.59 6.25 -1.49
N ALA A 177 -2.50 6.30 -2.48
CA ALA A 177 -2.42 5.47 -3.70
C ALA A 177 -1.28 5.87 -4.65
N ARG A 178 -0.48 6.90 -4.30
CA ARG A 178 0.68 7.38 -5.07
C ARG A 178 0.37 7.79 -6.51
N GLY A 179 -0.88 8.16 -6.79
CA GLY A 179 -1.31 8.52 -8.13
C GLY A 179 -1.50 7.33 -9.09
N ILE A 180 -1.34 6.09 -8.62
CA ILE A 180 -1.65 4.89 -9.39
C ILE A 180 -3.17 4.81 -9.55
N ARG A 181 -3.64 4.83 -10.80
CA ARG A 181 -5.07 4.83 -11.15
C ARG A 181 -5.55 3.46 -11.63
N GLU A 182 -4.69 2.74 -12.33
CA GLU A 182 -4.91 1.39 -12.80
C GLU A 182 -3.70 0.56 -12.34
N PRO A 183 -3.94 -0.65 -11.78
CA PRO A 183 -5.18 -1.01 -11.11
C PRO A 183 -5.50 -0.03 -9.95
N GLU A 184 -6.78 0.10 -9.59
CA GLU A 184 -7.15 0.83 -8.37
C GLU A 184 -6.45 0.22 -7.15
N ILE A 185 -5.85 1.04 -6.29
CA ILE A 185 -5.18 0.57 -5.07
C ILE A 185 -6.17 0.55 -3.91
N ASP A 186 -6.50 -0.66 -3.46
CA ASP A 186 -7.43 -0.91 -2.37
C ASP A 186 -6.72 -0.90 -1.00
N ALA A 187 -5.45 -1.29 -0.98
CA ALA A 187 -4.64 -1.40 0.24
C ALA A 187 -3.17 -1.05 -0.01
N ILE A 188 -2.50 -0.64 1.06
CA ILE A 188 -1.04 -0.52 1.11
C ILE A 188 -0.53 -1.45 2.19
N VAL A 189 0.38 -2.34 1.82
CA VAL A 189 1.13 -3.17 2.76
C VAL A 189 2.42 -2.43 3.07
N GLY A 190 2.41 -1.72 4.19
CA GLY A 190 3.54 -0.93 4.67
C GLY A 190 4.56 -1.78 5.44
N TYR A 191 5.65 -1.11 5.82
CA TYR A 191 6.77 -1.74 6.50
C TYR A 191 6.43 -2.34 7.87
N ASP A 192 5.41 -1.84 8.55
CA ASP A 192 4.87 -2.41 9.79
C ASP A 192 4.53 -3.90 9.67
N ASN A 193 3.93 -4.29 8.53
CA ASN A 193 3.61 -5.66 8.18
C ASN A 193 4.73 -6.35 7.38
N LEU A 194 5.42 -5.66 6.46
CA LEU A 194 6.48 -6.30 5.66
C LEU A 194 7.64 -6.83 6.50
N ARG A 195 7.99 -6.16 7.60
CA ARG A 195 9.01 -6.65 8.55
C ARG A 195 8.60 -7.88 9.36
N SER A 196 7.40 -8.43 9.14
CA SER A 196 6.97 -9.70 9.74
C SER A 196 7.47 -10.92 8.98
N PHE A 197 7.76 -10.74 7.68
CA PHE A 197 8.30 -11.79 6.82
C PHE A 197 9.77 -12.02 7.14
N GLU A 198 10.21 -13.26 6.96
CA GLU A 198 11.62 -13.63 7.04
C GLU A 198 12.39 -12.96 5.89
N TYR A 199 11.80 -12.95 4.69
CA TYR A 199 12.23 -12.07 3.61
C TYR A 199 11.09 -11.66 2.68
N VAL A 200 11.30 -10.52 2.03
CA VAL A 200 10.54 -10.04 0.87
C VAL A 200 11.55 -9.72 -0.22
N GLN A 201 11.42 -10.35 -1.39
CA GLN A 201 12.32 -10.16 -2.52
C GLN A 201 11.52 -9.60 -3.69
N PHE A 202 11.94 -8.43 -4.18
CA PHE A 202 11.42 -7.82 -5.40
C PHE A 202 12.24 -8.33 -6.59
N ASP A 203 11.70 -9.28 -7.34
CA ASP A 203 12.27 -9.75 -8.60
C ASP A 203 11.69 -8.90 -9.75
N LEU A 204 12.35 -7.77 -9.99
CA LEU A 204 11.92 -6.82 -11.02
C LEU A 204 12.09 -7.39 -12.44
N GLN A 205 13.01 -8.33 -12.65
CA GLN A 205 13.23 -8.94 -13.96
C GLN A 205 12.09 -9.87 -14.34
N ASN A 206 11.59 -10.66 -13.39
CA ASN A 206 10.48 -11.58 -13.60
C ASN A 206 9.11 -10.99 -13.25
N ASN A 207 9.07 -9.71 -12.86
CA ASN A 207 7.86 -8.99 -12.45
C ASN A 207 7.10 -9.69 -11.30
N VAL A 208 7.83 -10.21 -10.31
CA VAL A 208 7.29 -10.99 -9.18
C VAL A 208 7.85 -10.50 -7.85
N ILE A 209 7.03 -10.57 -6.80
CA ILE A 209 7.49 -10.41 -5.41
C ILE A 209 7.40 -11.75 -4.69
N HIS A 210 8.51 -12.19 -4.12
CA HIS A 210 8.58 -13.41 -3.32
C HIS A 210 8.51 -13.09 -1.83
N PHE A 211 7.73 -13.88 -1.11
CA PHE A 211 7.51 -13.75 0.32
C PHE A 211 7.81 -15.06 1.02
N SER A 212 8.56 -15.00 2.12
CA SER A 212 8.82 -16.15 2.99
C SER A 212 8.46 -15.82 4.42
N ALA A 213 7.72 -16.73 5.07
CA ALA A 213 7.37 -16.60 6.48
C ALA A 213 8.47 -17.08 7.43
N SER A 214 9.35 -17.99 7.00
CA SER A 214 10.31 -18.66 7.91
C SER A 214 11.59 -19.19 7.28
N GLN A 215 11.69 -19.26 5.95
CA GLN A 215 12.92 -19.67 5.29
C GLN A 215 13.79 -18.44 5.03
N PRO A 216 15.04 -18.39 5.52
CA PRO A 216 15.93 -17.25 5.30
C PRO A 216 16.30 -17.12 3.83
N TYR A 217 16.47 -15.89 3.36
CA TYR A 217 16.99 -15.62 2.03
C TYR A 217 18.47 -15.97 1.97
N THR A 218 18.89 -16.73 0.97
CA THR A 218 20.30 -17.00 0.67
C THR A 218 20.63 -16.38 -0.69
N PRO A 219 21.36 -15.25 -0.73
CA PRO A 219 21.72 -14.64 -2.01
C PRO A 219 22.68 -15.53 -2.79
N ASN A 220 22.60 -15.47 -4.12
CA ASN A 220 23.68 -15.98 -4.97
C ASN A 220 24.90 -15.04 -4.82
N THR A 221 26.00 -15.56 -4.28
CA THR A 221 27.21 -14.79 -4.00
C THR A 221 27.85 -14.18 -5.25
N ASP A 222 27.67 -14.80 -6.41
CA ASP A 222 28.25 -14.32 -7.67
C ASP A 222 27.44 -13.16 -8.29
N LEU A 223 26.19 -13.00 -7.85
CA LEU A 223 25.27 -11.94 -8.31
C LEU A 223 24.99 -10.89 -7.22
N LEU A 224 25.54 -11.07 -6.03
CA LEU A 224 25.34 -10.17 -4.91
C LEU A 224 26.15 -8.89 -5.13
N LEU A 225 25.44 -7.79 -5.37
CA LEU A 225 26.07 -6.48 -5.50
C LEU A 225 26.51 -5.93 -4.14
N ASP A 226 25.62 -5.98 -3.13
CA ASP A 226 25.88 -5.41 -1.81
C ASP A 226 24.89 -5.92 -0.74
N ILE A 227 25.23 -5.68 0.52
CA ILE A 227 24.37 -5.87 1.70
C ILE A 227 24.41 -4.58 2.53
N ALA A 228 23.26 -3.93 2.70
CA ALA A 228 23.12 -2.76 3.56
C ALA A 228 22.41 -3.10 4.86
N LYS A 229 22.85 -2.51 5.98
CA LYS A 229 22.17 -2.67 7.26
C LYS A 229 20.87 -1.89 7.32
N ILE A 230 19.79 -2.55 7.74
CA ILE A 230 18.53 -1.90 8.09
C ILE A 230 18.74 -1.07 9.37
N VAL A 231 18.33 0.20 9.35
CA VAL A 231 18.42 1.12 10.49
C VAL A 231 17.02 1.58 10.90
N LYS A 232 16.90 2.11 12.13
CA LYS A 232 15.63 2.64 12.62
C LYS A 232 15.50 4.11 12.23
N ALA A 233 14.48 4.45 11.46
CA ALA A 233 14.06 5.82 11.18
C ALA A 233 12.61 6.02 11.68
N PRO A 234 12.39 6.63 12.85
CA PRO A 234 11.06 6.80 13.42
C PRO A 234 10.12 7.56 12.46
N GLY A 235 8.90 7.03 12.23
CA GLY A 235 7.93 7.65 11.34
C GLY A 235 8.12 7.33 9.85
N HIS A 236 9.15 6.55 9.49
CA HIS A 236 9.42 6.11 8.12
C HIS A 236 9.33 4.58 7.99
N GLY A 237 9.23 4.10 6.76
CA GLY A 237 9.26 2.67 6.44
C GLY A 237 10.67 2.07 6.52
N LEU A 238 11.02 1.24 5.54
CA LEU A 238 12.32 0.59 5.41
C LEU A 238 13.40 1.64 5.19
N ALA A 239 14.23 1.82 6.22
CA ALA A 239 15.42 2.64 6.17
C ALA A 239 16.67 1.76 6.23
N ILE A 240 17.68 2.11 5.44
CA ILE A 240 19.01 1.48 5.47
C ILE A 240 20.07 2.52 5.83
N GLU A 241 21.23 2.05 6.26
CA GLU A 241 22.39 2.91 6.40
C GLU A 241 22.84 3.47 5.04
N GLY A 242 23.20 4.75 5.05
CA GLY A 242 23.75 5.40 3.87
C GLY A 242 24.42 6.72 4.20
N LYS A 243 24.82 7.42 3.14
CA LYS A 243 25.41 8.75 3.23
C LYS A 243 24.93 9.63 2.08
N ILE A 244 24.75 10.91 2.37
CA ILE A 244 24.52 11.94 1.37
C ILE A 244 25.69 12.91 1.46
N ASP A 245 26.43 13.08 0.37
CA ASP A 245 27.61 13.95 0.31
C ASP A 245 28.65 13.66 1.41
N GLY A 246 28.78 12.38 1.77
CA GLY A 246 29.70 11.89 2.80
C GLY A 246 29.17 12.01 4.24
N GLN A 247 28.02 12.65 4.45
CA GLN A 247 27.37 12.73 5.76
C GLN A 247 26.47 11.52 5.99
N PRO A 248 26.61 10.80 7.12
CA PRO A 248 25.72 9.68 7.46
C PRO A 248 24.26 10.11 7.55
N GLU A 249 23.39 9.44 6.79
CA GLU A 249 21.96 9.71 6.74
C GLU A 249 21.21 8.40 6.47
N PRO A 250 20.12 8.09 7.20
CA PRO A 250 19.24 6.98 6.83
C PRO A 250 18.62 7.19 5.45
N ILE A 251 18.71 6.18 4.59
CA ILE A 251 18.10 6.22 3.26
C ILE A 251 16.83 5.39 3.28
N ILE A 252 15.69 6.01 2.95
CA ILE A 252 14.42 5.30 2.81
C ILE A 252 14.38 4.62 1.45
N LEU A 253 14.19 3.30 1.44
CA LEU A 253 14.05 2.55 0.20
C LEU A 253 12.60 2.57 -0.27
N ASP A 254 12.41 3.08 -1.47
CA ASP A 254 11.10 3.26 -2.09
C ASP A 254 11.02 2.51 -3.41
N PHE A 255 10.58 1.24 -3.35
CA PHE A 255 10.38 0.40 -4.53
C PHE A 255 9.11 0.77 -5.32
N ALA A 256 8.27 1.66 -4.81
CA ALA A 256 7.03 2.10 -5.43
C ALA A 256 7.12 3.54 -5.98
N GLY A 257 8.33 4.11 -6.06
CA GLY A 257 8.57 5.48 -6.48
C GLY A 257 9.17 5.63 -7.89
N ASP A 258 8.99 6.83 -8.45
CA ASP A 258 9.39 7.18 -9.83
C ASP A 258 10.68 8.03 -9.90
N PHE A 259 11.33 8.26 -8.76
CA PHE A 259 12.48 9.16 -8.66
C PHE A 259 13.73 8.43 -8.16
N SER A 260 14.90 8.93 -8.55
CA SER A 260 16.19 8.37 -8.11
C SER A 260 16.51 8.77 -6.66
N LEU A 261 16.18 10.00 -6.26
CA LEU A 261 16.28 10.47 -4.88
C LEU A 261 15.28 11.60 -4.63
N ALA A 262 14.66 11.61 -3.46
CA ALA A 262 13.76 12.68 -3.04
C ALA A 262 14.22 13.28 -1.70
N ARG A 263 14.28 14.61 -1.63
CA ARG A 263 14.81 15.35 -0.47
C ARG A 263 13.92 16.53 -0.13
N GLY A 264 13.65 16.72 1.16
CA GLY A 264 12.87 17.85 1.68
C GLY A 264 13.72 18.96 2.31
N ASP A 265 15.01 18.71 2.53
CA ASP A 265 15.93 19.57 3.28
C ASP A 265 16.65 20.59 2.38
N VAL A 266 16.88 20.25 1.11
CA VAL A 266 17.61 21.09 0.15
C VAL A 266 16.89 21.17 -1.18
N LYS A 267 17.05 22.32 -1.84
CA LYS A 267 16.55 22.54 -3.20
C LYS A 267 17.68 22.39 -4.21
N VAL A 268 18.01 21.14 -4.56
CA VAL A 268 19.02 20.82 -5.58
C VAL A 268 18.42 19.90 -6.64
N ALA A 269 18.82 20.09 -7.89
CA ALA A 269 18.41 19.21 -8.99
C ALA A 269 19.17 17.86 -8.97
N THR A 270 20.35 17.85 -8.35
CA THR A 270 21.26 16.71 -8.34
C THR A 270 21.98 16.64 -7.00
N THR A 271 22.07 15.45 -6.44
CA THR A 271 22.88 15.13 -5.26
C THR A 271 24.19 14.51 -5.73
N ARG A 272 25.32 15.13 -5.38
CA ARG A 272 26.64 14.77 -5.94
C ARG A 272 27.06 13.35 -5.57
N LEU A 273 26.77 12.90 -4.35
CA LEU A 273 27.07 11.54 -3.91
C LEU A 273 25.95 11.01 -3.01
N LEU A 274 25.38 9.88 -3.40
CA LEU A 274 24.52 9.03 -2.59
C LEU A 274 25.23 7.70 -2.36
N GLN A 275 25.38 7.30 -1.10
CA GLN A 275 25.92 6.00 -0.72
C GLN A 275 24.82 5.19 -0.03
N MET A 276 24.59 3.96 -0.49
CA MET A 276 23.67 2.98 0.11
C MET A 276 24.47 1.73 0.43
N GLY A 277 24.73 1.44 1.71
CA GLY A 277 25.72 0.41 2.07
C GLY A 277 27.11 0.75 1.51
N HIS A 278 27.66 -0.13 0.68
CA HIS A 278 28.91 0.04 -0.07
C HIS A 278 28.70 0.58 -1.50
N ILE A 279 27.47 0.58 -2.01
CA ILE A 279 27.15 1.14 -3.34
C ILE A 279 27.25 2.66 -3.29
N SER A 280 28.04 3.23 -4.21
CA SER A 280 28.21 4.68 -4.36
C SER A 280 27.69 5.14 -5.72
N LEU A 281 26.77 6.09 -5.70
CA LEU A 281 26.12 6.68 -6.86
C LEU A 281 26.47 8.16 -6.93
N HIS A 282 26.98 8.59 -8.08
CA HIS A 282 27.34 9.98 -8.34
C HIS A 282 26.25 10.68 -9.16
N ASP A 283 26.13 11.99 -8.95
CA ASP A 283 25.25 12.87 -9.71
C ASP A 283 23.80 12.36 -9.82
N VAL A 284 23.23 11.99 -8.66
CA VAL A 284 21.90 11.38 -8.56
C VAL A 284 20.81 12.44 -8.78
N PRO A 285 19.90 12.27 -9.77
CA PRO A 285 18.76 13.15 -9.96
C PRO A 285 17.95 13.26 -8.67
N THR A 286 17.71 14.49 -8.21
CA THR A 286 17.07 14.76 -6.92
C THR A 286 15.79 15.55 -7.12
N LEU A 287 14.68 14.99 -6.65
CA LEU A 287 13.41 15.67 -6.54
C LEU A 287 13.36 16.42 -5.21
N VAL A 288 13.00 17.70 -5.27
CA VAL A 288 12.66 18.47 -4.08
C VAL A 288 11.23 18.11 -3.71
N LEU A 289 11.06 17.37 -2.62
CA LEU A 289 9.71 17.17 -2.08
C LEU A 289 9.23 18.51 -1.52
N PRO A 290 7.94 18.87 -1.69
CA PRO A 290 7.37 19.81 -0.73
C PRO A 290 7.64 19.23 0.66
N ALA A 291 8.20 20.03 1.57
CA ALA A 291 8.25 19.65 2.97
C ALA A 291 6.85 19.14 3.32
N HIS A 292 6.74 17.93 3.87
CA HIS A 292 5.51 17.51 4.50
C HIS A 292 5.24 18.53 5.61
N VAL A 293 4.49 19.58 5.29
CA VAL A 293 4.04 20.56 6.26
C VAL A 293 2.99 19.82 7.07
N ALA A 294 3.43 19.20 8.17
CA ALA A 294 2.54 18.94 9.28
C ALA A 294 1.81 20.26 9.59
N PRO A 295 0.47 20.27 9.74
CA PRO A 295 -0.15 21.41 10.40
C PRO A 295 0.42 21.51 11.83
N PRO A 296 0.47 22.72 12.41
CA PRO A 296 0.96 22.95 13.77
C PRO A 296 0.26 22.09 14.82
#